data_AF-A0A922LQN9-F1
#
_entry.id   AF-A0A922LQN9-F1
#
_cell.length_a   1.000
_cell.length_b   1.000
_cell.length_c   1.000
_cell.angle_alpha   90.00
_cell.angle_beta   90.00
_cell.angle_gamma   90.00
#
_symmetry.space_group_name_H-M   'P 1'
#
loop_
_entity.id
_entity.type
_entity.pdbx_description
1 polymer ?
#
loop_
_entity_poly.entity_id
_entity_poly.type
_entity_poly.pdbx_seq_one_letter_code
_entity_poly.pdbx_strand_id
1 'polypeptide(L)'
;MGRKKRKQLKPWCWYCNREFDDEKILIQHQKAKHFKCPYCHRKLFTGPGLSIHCNQVHKEKLDKIPNALPNRTSTVIDIYGMSGIPEVDMIEHERQKFGLEGEDEPPEKIAKEDESAPFYPPPPIHPALPFMQTLCPPIAPFGHIGLHTLPPHLK
;
A
#
# COMPACT_ATOMS: atom_id res chain seq x y z
N MET A 1 5.69 26.09 -13.47
CA MET A 1 5.34 24.75 -12.96
C MET A 1 6.58 23.87 -13.03
N GLY A 2 7.43 23.90 -11.99
CA GLY A 2 8.66 23.10 -11.96
C GLY A 2 8.32 21.61 -11.90
N ARG A 3 8.86 20.82 -12.83
CA ARG A 3 8.76 19.35 -12.80
C ARG A 3 9.45 18.87 -11.52
N LYS A 4 8.68 18.51 -10.49
CA LYS A 4 9.20 17.84 -9.29
C LYS A 4 9.78 16.51 -9.76
N LYS A 5 11.11 16.45 -9.90
CA LYS A 5 11.83 15.25 -10.30
C LYS A 5 11.53 14.19 -9.24
N ARG A 6 10.76 13.15 -9.58
CA ARG A 6 10.56 12.03 -8.67
C ARG A 6 11.94 11.51 -8.31
N LYS A 7 12.29 11.55 -7.03
CA LYS A 7 13.51 10.93 -6.51
C LYS A 7 13.42 9.46 -6.94
N GLN A 8 14.41 8.96 -7.67
CA GLN A 8 14.43 7.54 -8.01
C GLN A 8 14.43 6.75 -6.71
N LEU A 9 13.44 5.87 -6.53
CA LEU A 9 13.38 4.98 -5.38
C LEU A 9 14.60 4.07 -5.42
N LYS A 10 15.33 4.01 -4.31
CA LYS A 10 16.36 3.01 -4.13
C LYS A 10 15.72 1.62 -4.14
N PRO A 11 16.33 0.61 -4.79
CA PRO A 11 15.83 -0.76 -4.76
C PRO A 11 15.81 -1.27 -3.32
N TRP A 12 14.74 -1.98 -2.95
CA TRP A 12 14.52 -2.43 -1.58
C TRP A 12 14.00 -3.88 -1.54
N CYS A 13 14.22 -4.55 -0.42
CA CYS A 13 13.80 -5.93 -0.26
C CYS A 13 12.39 -6.03 0.32
N TRP A 14 11.44 -6.53 -0.47
CA TRP A 14 10.07 -6.77 -0.06
C TRP A 14 9.94 -7.53 1.28
N TYR A 15 10.74 -8.59 1.46
CA TYR A 15 10.67 -9.46 2.64
C TYR A 15 11.15 -8.81 3.95
N CYS A 16 12.06 -7.83 3.92
CA CYS A 16 12.70 -7.30 5.14
C CYS A 16 12.86 -5.78 5.19
N ASN A 17 12.29 -5.07 4.21
CA ASN A 17 12.30 -3.61 4.08
C ASN A 17 13.70 -2.96 4.08
N ARG A 18 14.76 -3.71 3.77
CA ARG A 18 16.11 -3.15 3.64
C ARG A 18 16.30 -2.51 2.27
N GLU A 19 16.93 -1.33 2.26
CA GLU A 19 17.28 -0.59 1.05
C GLU A 19 18.69 -0.96 0.58
N PHE A 20 18.91 -0.88 -0.72
CA PHE A 20 20.16 -1.17 -1.40
C PHE A 20 20.43 -0.10 -2.45
N ASP A 21 21.70 0.13 -2.78
CA ASP A 21 22.05 1.09 -3.83
C ASP A 21 21.86 0.50 -5.23
N ASP A 22 22.01 -0.84 -5.37
CA ASP A 22 21.90 -1.56 -6.64
C ASP A 22 20.95 -2.75 -6.57
N GLU A 23 20.22 -2.98 -7.66
CA GLU A 23 19.35 -4.15 -7.80
C GLU A 23 20.14 -5.47 -7.71
N LYS A 24 21.39 -5.50 -8.20
CA LYS A 24 22.25 -6.68 -8.10
C LYS A 24 22.54 -7.05 -6.64
N ILE A 25 22.79 -6.05 -5.80
CA ILE A 25 23.06 -6.25 -4.37
C ILE A 25 21.77 -6.71 -3.67
N LEU A 26 20.62 -6.12 -4.03
CA LEU A 26 19.31 -6.58 -3.55
C LEU A 26 19.07 -8.06 -3.90
N ILE A 27 19.28 -8.46 -5.15
CA ILE A 27 19.12 -9.86 -5.59
C ILE A 27 20.06 -10.78 -4.80
N GLN A 28 21.32 -10.39 -4.61
CA GLN A 28 22.26 -11.17 -3.81
C GLN A 28 21.81 -11.30 -2.36
N HIS A 29 21.27 -10.22 -1.77
CA HIS A 29 20.68 -10.24 -0.44
C HIS A 29 19.51 -11.22 -0.34
N GLN A 30 18.57 -11.16 -1.28
CA GLN A 30 17.41 -12.06 -1.35
C GLN A 30 17.86 -13.53 -1.37
N LYS A 31 18.81 -13.88 -2.24
CA LYS A 31 19.39 -15.23 -2.35
C LYS A 31 20.06 -15.70 -1.06
N ALA A 32 20.77 -14.81 -0.36
CA ALA A 32 21.56 -15.18 0.81
C ALA A 32 20.74 -15.26 2.09
N LYS A 33 19.68 -14.45 2.23
CA LYS A 33 18.90 -14.31 3.46
C LYS A 33 17.54 -15.01 3.42
N HIS A 34 16.81 -14.88 2.31
CA HIS A 34 15.42 -15.32 2.19
C HIS A 34 15.30 -16.64 1.43
N PHE A 35 16.07 -16.78 0.36
CA PHE A 35 15.99 -17.95 -0.53
C PHE A 35 17.05 -19.02 -0.22
N LYS A 36 17.36 -19.22 1.06
CA LYS A 36 18.28 -20.27 1.53
C LYS A 36 17.48 -21.48 2.01
N CYS A 37 17.72 -22.64 1.41
CA CYS A 37 17.14 -23.89 1.89
C CYS A 37 17.57 -24.17 3.34
N PRO A 38 16.63 -24.44 4.27
CA PRO A 38 16.96 -24.74 5.66
C PRO A 38 17.64 -26.11 5.82
N TYR A 39 17.49 -27.02 4.86
CA TYR A 39 17.99 -28.40 4.96
C TYR A 39 19.38 -28.59 4.33
N CYS A 40 19.58 -28.12 3.09
CA CYS A 40 20.86 -28.28 2.37
C CYS A 40 21.64 -26.98 2.18
N HIS A 41 21.14 -25.86 2.68
CA HIS A 41 21.76 -24.53 2.55
C HIS A 41 21.96 -24.05 1.10
N ARG A 42 21.38 -24.73 0.11
CA ARG A 42 21.38 -24.29 -1.28
C ARG A 42 20.62 -22.96 -1.41
N LYS A 43 21.19 -22.03 -2.17
CA LYS A 43 20.60 -20.72 -2.45
C LYS A 43 19.82 -20.76 -3.75
N LEU A 44 18.56 -20.38 -3.70
CA LEU A 44 17.64 -20.30 -4.84
C LEU A 44 17.41 -18.83 -5.19
N PHE A 45 16.71 -18.56 -6.29
CA PHE A 45 16.52 -17.20 -6.80
C PHE A 45 15.15 -16.61 -6.47
N THR A 46 14.14 -17.45 -6.21
CA THR A 46 12.74 -17.04 -6.05
C THR A 46 12.06 -17.84 -4.94
N GLY A 47 10.99 -17.28 -4.37
CA GLY A 47 10.19 -17.94 -3.33
C GLY A 47 9.56 -19.26 -3.78
N PRO A 48 8.89 -19.31 -4.95
CA PRO A 48 8.35 -20.57 -5.48
C PRO A 48 9.45 -21.60 -5.74
N GLY A 49 10.60 -21.16 -6.27
CA GLY A 49 11.75 -22.03 -6.51
C GLY A 49 12.31 -22.65 -5.23
N LEU A 50 12.33 -21.91 -4.12
CA LEU A 50 12.72 -22.44 -2.81
C LEU A 50 11.71 -23.48 -2.30
N SER A 51 10.40 -23.20 -2.40
CA SER A 51 9.36 -24.13 -1.95
C SER A 51 9.38 -25.44 -2.75
N ILE A 52 9.49 -25.34 -4.07
CA ILE A 52 9.62 -26.50 -4.97
C ILE A 52 10.89 -27.29 -4.66
N HIS A 53 12.02 -26.63 -4.43
CA HIS A 53 13.27 -27.28 -4.07
C HIS A 53 13.14 -28.11 -2.78
N CYS A 54 12.54 -27.54 -1.74
CA CYS A 54 12.29 -28.27 -0.49
C CYS A 54 11.36 -29.47 -0.70
N ASN A 55 10.27 -29.29 -1.46
CA ASN A 55 9.33 -30.37 -1.77
C ASN A 55 9.97 -31.51 -2.59
N GLN A 56 10.81 -31.17 -3.57
CA GLN A 56 11.38 -32.16 -4.49
C GLN A 56 12.58 -32.90 -3.90
N VAL A 57 13.52 -32.16 -3.29
CA VAL A 57 14.79 -32.72 -2.81
C VAL A 57 14.68 -33.26 -1.39
N HIS A 58 13.91 -32.58 -0.54
CA HIS A 58 13.81 -32.92 0.88
C HIS A 58 12.48 -33.58 1.26
N LYS A 59 11.50 -33.59 0.35
CA LYS A 59 10.11 -34.04 0.62
C LYS A 59 9.43 -33.24 1.73
N GLU A 60 9.85 -31.99 1.90
CA GLU A 60 9.43 -31.08 2.97
C GLU A 60 8.70 -29.87 2.40
N LYS A 61 7.53 -29.55 2.96
CA LYS A 61 6.72 -28.41 2.50
C LYS A 61 7.14 -27.13 3.20
N LEU A 62 7.51 -26.14 2.39
CA LEU A 62 7.86 -24.80 2.85
C LEU A 62 6.69 -23.84 2.61
N ASP A 63 5.94 -23.52 3.66
CA ASP A 63 4.78 -22.62 3.60
C ASP A 63 5.14 -21.13 3.73
N LYS A 64 6.26 -20.79 4.40
CA LYS A 64 6.65 -19.40 4.72
C LYS A 64 8.14 -19.13 4.53
N ILE A 65 8.48 -18.08 3.79
CA ILE A 65 9.89 -17.67 3.59
C ILE A 65 10.55 -17.35 4.94
N PRO A 66 11.71 -17.94 5.26
CA PRO A 66 12.42 -17.67 6.51
C PRO A 66 13.00 -16.25 6.51
N ASN A 67 13.08 -15.63 7.69
CA ASN A 67 13.60 -14.27 7.91
C ASN A 67 12.83 -13.14 7.18
N ALA A 68 11.60 -13.42 6.74
CA ALA A 68 10.69 -12.43 6.21
C ALA A 68 9.78 -11.84 7.30
N LEU A 69 9.29 -10.62 7.07
CA LEU A 69 8.27 -10.00 7.91
C LEU A 69 7.00 -10.86 7.94
N PRO A 70 6.28 -10.93 9.08
CA PRO A 70 5.15 -11.85 9.26
C PRO A 70 4.00 -11.61 8.27
N ASN A 71 3.84 -10.39 7.79
CA ASN A 71 2.86 -9.99 6.78
C ASN A 71 3.35 -10.18 5.33
N ARG A 72 4.61 -10.57 5.12
CA ARG A 72 5.27 -10.70 3.81
C ARG A 72 6.03 -12.03 3.68
N THR A 73 5.49 -13.12 4.22
CA THR A 73 6.14 -14.45 4.19
C THR A 73 5.72 -15.32 2.99
N SER A 74 4.91 -14.80 2.07
CA SER A 74 4.33 -15.61 0.98
C SER A 74 5.40 -16.21 0.07
N THR A 75 5.30 -17.52 -0.19
CA THR A 75 6.17 -18.26 -1.12
C THR A 75 5.63 -18.27 -2.53
N VAL A 76 4.40 -17.81 -2.76
CA VAL A 76 3.71 -17.86 -4.06
C VAL A 76 4.06 -16.69 -4.96
N ILE A 77 4.38 -15.53 -4.36
CA ILE A 77 4.71 -14.33 -5.12
C ILE A 77 6.14 -14.48 -5.67
N ASP A 78 6.27 -14.41 -6.98
CA ASP A 78 7.55 -14.50 -7.67
C ASP A 78 8.23 -13.14 -7.73
N ILE A 79 9.06 -12.86 -6.72
CA ILE A 79 9.81 -11.61 -6.62
C ILE A 79 11.27 -11.85 -7.00
N TYR A 80 11.76 -11.09 -7.97
CA TYR A 80 13.15 -11.08 -8.40
C TYR A 80 13.68 -9.64 -8.44
N GLY A 81 14.57 -9.29 -7.51
CA GLY A 81 14.99 -7.90 -7.36
C GLY A 81 13.79 -7.02 -7.00
N MET A 82 13.49 -6.04 -7.84
CA MET A 82 12.29 -5.19 -7.74
C MET A 82 11.11 -5.70 -8.57
N SER A 83 11.34 -6.66 -9.46
CA SER A 83 10.29 -7.22 -10.33
C SER A 83 9.40 -8.19 -9.56
N GLY A 84 8.09 -8.14 -9.81
CA GLY A 84 7.10 -9.03 -9.19
C GLY A 84 6.59 -8.59 -7.81
N ILE A 85 7.03 -7.43 -7.30
CA ILE A 85 6.45 -6.83 -6.10
C ILE A 85 5.04 -6.30 -6.43
N PRO A 86 4.00 -6.63 -5.64
CA PRO A 86 2.65 -6.10 -5.85
C PRO A 86 2.63 -4.57 -5.82
N GLU A 87 1.89 -3.96 -6.76
CA GLU A 87 1.79 -2.50 -6.89
C GLU A 87 1.32 -1.82 -5.60
N VAL A 88 0.41 -2.46 -4.86
CA VAL A 88 -0.08 -1.95 -3.57
C VAL A 88 1.07 -1.78 -2.56
N ASP A 89 2.00 -2.73 -2.49
CA ASP A 89 3.16 -2.65 -1.60
C ASP A 89 4.20 -1.64 -2.10
N MET A 90 4.32 -1.46 -3.42
CA MET A 90 5.18 -0.45 -4.03
C MET A 90 4.73 0.97 -3.67
N ILE A 91 3.44 1.27 -3.82
CA ILE A 91 2.84 2.56 -3.48
C ILE A 91 2.91 2.82 -1.97
N GLU A 92 2.63 1.80 -1.15
CA GLU A 92 2.74 1.91 0.31
C GLU A 92 4.16 2.25 0.74
N HIS A 93 5.17 1.60 0.14
CA HIS A 93 6.57 1.88 0.42
C HIS A 93 6.98 3.29 -0.05
N GLU A 94 6.52 3.72 -1.23
CA GLU A 94 6.73 5.09 -1.73
C GLU A 94 6.12 6.12 -0.76
N ARG A 95 4.90 5.87 -0.27
CA ARG A 95 4.22 6.74 0.70
C ARG A 95 4.95 6.76 2.04
N GLN A 96 5.40 5.62 2.54
CA GLN A 96 6.10 5.56 3.82
C GLN A 96 7.47 6.26 3.77
N LYS A 97 8.17 6.16 2.64
CA LYS A 97 9.47 6.82 2.47
C LYS A 97 9.32 8.31 2.19
N PHE A 98 8.59 8.68 1.15
CA PHE A 98 8.48 10.08 0.72
C PHE A 98 7.40 10.90 1.42
N GLY A 99 6.40 10.25 2.03
CA GLY A 99 5.34 10.93 2.77
C GLY A 99 5.76 11.41 4.15
N LEU A 100 6.91 10.96 4.68
CA LEU A 100 7.50 11.48 5.93
C LEU A 100 8.55 12.58 5.68
N GLU A 101 9.19 12.63 4.52
CA GLU A 101 10.24 13.62 4.19
C GLU A 101 9.69 14.88 3.48
N GLY A 102 8.38 15.14 3.65
CA GLY A 102 7.67 16.30 3.10
C GLY A 102 7.30 17.39 4.13
N GLU A 103 7.73 17.27 5.39
CA GLU A 103 7.49 18.27 6.45
C GLU A 103 8.73 19.15 6.74
N ASP A 104 9.49 19.52 5.71
CA ASP A 104 10.47 20.61 5.77
C ASP A 104 10.00 21.77 4.87
N GLU A 105 8.85 22.35 5.21
CA GLU A 105 8.54 23.75 4.90
C GLU A 105 7.84 24.36 6.11
N PRO A 106 8.57 25.07 6.99
CA PRO A 106 7.97 25.86 8.06
C PRO A 106 7.07 26.92 7.39
N PRO A 107 5.79 27.09 7.81
CA PRO A 107 4.97 28.16 7.27
C PRO A 107 5.66 29.49 7.56
N GLU A 108 6.10 30.17 6.49
CA GLU A 108 6.66 31.50 6.57
C GLU A 108 5.64 32.44 7.21
N LYS A 109 6.08 32.98 8.32
CA LYS A 109 5.45 34.02 9.11
C LYS A 109 5.41 35.28 8.22
N ILE A 110 4.23 35.66 7.73
CA ILE A 110 3.99 37.02 7.24
C ILE A 110 2.88 37.64 8.08
N ALA A 111 3.35 38.51 8.98
CA ALA A 111 2.80 39.78 9.45
C ALA A 111 1.35 39.85 10.00
N LYS A 112 1.30 40.17 11.29
CA LYS A 112 0.32 41.09 11.92
C LYS A 112 0.13 42.31 11.01
N GLU A 113 -1.08 42.86 10.86
CA GLU A 113 -1.64 43.99 11.65
C GLU A 113 -2.86 44.49 10.82
N ASP A 114 -3.93 45.14 11.27
CA ASP A 114 -4.30 45.92 12.46
C ASP A 114 -5.83 46.19 12.38
N GLU A 115 -6.46 46.58 13.51
CA GLU A 115 -7.73 47.35 13.67
C GLU A 115 -8.96 47.05 12.77
N SER A 116 -10.21 46.94 13.22
CA SER A 116 -10.90 47.50 14.38
C SER A 116 -12.36 47.00 14.32
N ALA A 117 -12.97 46.63 15.45
CA ALA A 117 -14.38 46.93 15.74
C ALA A 117 -14.81 46.34 17.11
N PRO A 118 -15.72 47.00 17.84
CA PRO A 118 -15.84 46.88 19.28
C PRO A 118 -16.85 45.83 19.73
N PHE A 119 -16.50 45.28 20.89
CA PHE A 119 -17.35 44.69 21.93
C PHE A 119 -18.83 45.14 21.92
N TYR A 120 -19.73 44.19 21.69
CA TYR A 120 -21.13 44.26 22.14
C TYR A 120 -21.52 42.94 22.85
N PRO A 121 -22.12 43.01 24.04
CA PRO A 121 -22.57 41.82 24.79
C PRO A 121 -23.87 41.24 24.21
N PRO A 122 -24.15 39.93 24.43
CA PRO A 122 -25.32 39.26 23.86
C PRO A 122 -26.63 39.58 24.62
N PRO A 123 -27.77 39.78 23.93
CA PRO A 123 -29.09 39.86 24.57
C PRO A 123 -29.76 38.47 24.76
N PRO A 124 -30.80 38.39 25.62
CA PRO A 124 -31.22 37.15 26.28
C PRO A 124 -32.30 36.33 25.55
N ILE A 125 -32.42 35.08 26.00
CA ILE A 125 -33.30 33.99 25.56
C ILE A 125 -34.78 34.28 25.86
N HIS A 126 -35.70 34.02 24.93
CA HIS A 126 -37.11 33.67 25.22
C HIS A 126 -37.72 32.71 24.16
N PRO A 127 -38.81 31.97 24.47
CA PRO A 127 -39.12 30.66 23.89
C PRO A 127 -40.38 30.59 22.99
N ALA A 128 -40.41 29.53 22.15
CA ALA A 128 -41.57 28.77 21.62
C ALA A 128 -42.55 29.52 20.64
N LEU A 129 -43.20 28.96 19.61
CA LEU A 129 -43.73 27.63 19.28
C LEU A 129 -43.85 27.45 17.71
N PRO A 130 -44.81 26.70 17.08
CA PRO A 130 -44.47 25.50 16.28
C PRO A 130 -45.12 25.46 14.87
N PHE A 131 -44.49 24.88 13.85
CA PHE A 131 -45.26 24.41 12.67
C PHE A 131 -44.45 23.38 11.86
N MET A 132 -44.77 22.10 12.04
CA MET A 132 -45.42 21.20 11.06
C MET A 132 -44.50 20.72 9.93
N GLN A 133 -44.05 19.46 10.04
CA GLN A 133 -44.57 18.31 9.28
C GLN A 133 -44.22 18.38 7.79
N THR A 134 -43.33 17.49 7.33
CA THR A 134 -43.66 16.45 6.35
C THR A 134 -42.41 15.64 5.91
N LEU A 135 -42.48 14.33 6.18
CA LEU A 135 -42.17 13.20 5.29
C LEU A 135 -40.71 12.83 4.93
N CYS A 136 -40.28 11.71 5.54
CA CYS A 136 -39.49 10.55 5.08
C CYS A 136 -38.30 10.63 4.07
N PRO A 137 -37.22 9.84 4.30
CA PRO A 137 -36.18 9.44 3.33
C PRO A 137 -36.59 8.11 2.63
N PRO A 138 -35.73 7.31 1.95
CA PRO A 138 -34.45 7.50 1.22
C PRO A 138 -34.60 7.06 -0.28
N ILE A 139 -33.51 6.82 -1.03
CA ILE A 139 -33.31 5.72 -2.04
C ILE A 139 -32.28 6.13 -3.12
N ALA A 140 -31.19 5.38 -3.20
CA ALA A 140 -30.43 5.07 -4.43
C ALA A 140 -30.80 3.63 -4.85
N PRO A 141 -30.30 3.05 -5.96
CA PRO A 141 -29.87 3.55 -7.27
C PRO A 141 -30.72 2.91 -8.41
N PHE A 142 -30.85 3.55 -9.58
CA PHE A 142 -31.46 2.88 -10.77
C PHE A 142 -30.38 2.42 -11.75
N GLY A 143 -30.34 1.10 -11.93
CA GLY A 143 -29.53 0.41 -12.92
C GLY A 143 -30.07 0.58 -14.34
N HIS A 144 -29.14 0.57 -15.30
CA HIS A 144 -29.43 0.61 -16.72
C HIS A 144 -29.15 -0.78 -17.33
N ILE A 145 -30.25 -1.50 -17.60
CA ILE A 145 -30.59 -2.32 -18.79
C ILE A 145 -29.49 -2.86 -19.74
N GLY A 146 -29.71 -4.13 -20.15
CA GLY A 146 -29.41 -4.67 -21.50
C GLY A 146 -28.59 -5.96 -21.47
N LEU A 147 -29.19 -7.15 -21.23
CA LEU A 147 -29.77 -8.05 -22.24
C LEU A 147 -28.81 -8.44 -23.36
N HIS A 148 -28.34 -9.71 -23.39
CA HIS A 148 -28.04 -10.54 -24.58
C HIS A 148 -27.67 -11.96 -24.07
N THR A 149 -28.66 -12.85 -23.90
CA THR A 149 -28.98 -14.00 -24.80
C THR A 149 -27.89 -15.07 -24.92
N LEU A 150 -28.05 -16.12 -24.11
CA LEU A 150 -27.51 -17.48 -24.33
C LEU A 150 -28.15 -18.14 -25.57
N PRO A 151 -27.43 -19.02 -26.27
CA PRO A 151 -28.05 -20.16 -26.94
C PRO A 151 -27.61 -21.51 -26.33
N PRO A 152 -28.50 -22.52 -26.30
CA PRO A 152 -28.23 -23.86 -25.78
C PRO A 152 -27.80 -24.88 -26.86
N HIS A 153 -27.08 -25.91 -26.40
CA HIS A 153 -26.89 -27.26 -26.98
C HIS A 153 -26.19 -27.39 -28.34
N LEU A 154 -25.19 -28.30 -28.41
CA LEU A 154 -25.30 -29.54 -29.20
C LEU A 154 -24.13 -30.50 -28.91
N LYS A 155 -24.49 -31.75 -28.56
CA LYS A 155 -23.76 -33.03 -28.60
C LYS A 155 -22.50 -33.23 -27.75
#